data_AF-A0A8C2PRI7-F1
#
_entry.id   AF-A0A8C2PRI7-F1
#
_cell.length_a   1.000
_cell.length_b   1.000
_cell.length_c   1.000
_cell.angle_alpha   90.00
_cell.angle_beta   90.00
_cell.angle_gamma   90.00
#
_symmetry.space_group_name_H-M   'P 1'
#
loop_
_entity.id
_entity.type
_entity.pdbx_description
1 polymer ?
#
loop_
_entity_poly.entity_id
_entity_poly.type
_entity_poly.pdbx_seq_one_letter_code
_entity_poly.pdbx_strand_id
1 'polypeptide(L)' 'LIPPILSHSLCGIQLVEALLLVCGDKGLFYQPRGIVEQCCHFYCDYYDLENYCNT' A
#
# COMPACT_ATOMS: atom_id res chain seq x y z
N LEU A 1 6.66 15.06 -6.12
CA LEU A 1 5.47 15.53 -5.38
C LEU A 1 4.82 14.29 -4.77
N ILE A 2 5.03 14.04 -3.47
CA ILE A 2 4.43 12.89 -2.78
C ILE A 2 2.97 13.27 -2.53
N PRO A 3 1.97 12.53 -3.03
CA PRO A 3 0.58 12.87 -2.80
C PRO A 3 0.29 12.85 -1.28
N PRO A 4 -0.49 13.80 -0.75
CA PRO A 4 -0.71 14.02 0.68
C PRO A 4 -1.41 12.86 1.44
N ILE A 5 -1.55 11.71 0.81
CA ILE A 5 -2.15 10.48 1.36
C ILE A 5 -1.11 9.68 2.18
N LEU A 6 0.18 9.91 1.97
CA LEU A 6 1.27 9.11 2.57
C LEU A 6 1.60 9.44 4.05
N SER A 7 0.87 10.34 4.71
CA SER A 7 1.21 10.83 6.07
C SER A 7 0.22 10.45 7.17
N HIS A 8 -0.80 9.65 6.89
CA HIS A 8 -1.70 9.10 7.90
C HIS A 8 -1.90 7.59 7.68
N SER A 9 -2.04 6.86 8.79
CA SER A 9 -2.28 5.41 8.82
C SER A 9 -3.19 4.95 7.65
N LEU A 10 -2.60 4.22 6.71
CA LEU A 10 -3.28 3.72 5.51
C LEU A 10 -4.13 2.51 5.91
N CYS A 11 -5.25 2.76 6.58
CA CYS A 11 -6.19 1.71 6.95
C CYS A 11 -7.39 1.70 6.00
N GLY A 12 -7.75 0.51 5.50
CA GLY A 12 -8.92 0.33 4.65
C GLY A 12 -8.70 0.82 3.22
N ILE A 13 -9.60 1.66 2.71
CA ILE A 13 -9.62 2.06 1.29
C ILE A 13 -8.34 2.78 0.86
N GLN A 14 -7.76 3.60 1.73
CA GLN A 14 -6.53 4.35 1.42
C GLN A 14 -5.34 3.43 1.13
N LEU A 15 -5.28 2.27 1.80
CA LEU A 15 -4.27 1.25 1.53
C LEU A 15 -4.44 0.62 0.16
N VAL A 16 -5.70 0.31 -0.19
CA VAL A 16 -6.04 -0.25 -1.50
C VAL A 16 -5.74 0.75 -2.61
N GLU A 17 -6.08 2.02 -2.42
CA GLU A 17 -5.78 3.11 -3.36
C GLU A 17 -4.27 3.31 -3.54
N ALA A 18 -3.50 3.31 -2.45
CA ALA A 18 -2.05 3.41 -2.50
C ALA A 18 -1.43 2.23 -3.27
N LEU A 19 -1.90 1.01 -3.04
CA LEU A 19 -1.44 -0.17 -3.78
C LEU A 19 -1.83 -0.12 -5.26
N LEU A 20 -3.05 0.27 -5.58
CA LEU A 20 -3.48 0.40 -6.97
C LEU A 20 -2.61 1.41 -7.72
N LEU A 21 -2.23 2.51 -7.05
CA LEU A 21 -1.35 3.52 -7.62
C LEU A 21 0.10 3.02 -7.77
N VAL A 22 0.66 2.35 -6.77
CA VAL A 22 2.05 1.83 -6.81
C VAL A 22 2.19 0.68 -7.81
N CYS A 23 1.23 -0.24 -7.83
CA CYS A 23 1.33 -1.44 -8.65
C CYS A 23 0.92 -1.22 -10.10
N GLY A 24 0.04 -0.24 -10.39
CA GLY A 24 -0.39 0.08 -11.75
C GLY A 24 -0.79 -1.17 -12.54
N ASP A 25 -0.14 -1.36 -13.70
CA ASP A 25 -0.43 -2.47 -14.62
C ASP A 25 -0.01 -3.85 -14.08
N LYS A 26 0.90 -3.91 -13.09
CA LYS A 26 1.26 -5.17 -12.41
C LYS A 26 0.05 -5.72 -11.64
N GLY A 27 -0.85 -4.83 -11.21
CA GLY A 27 -1.90 -5.18 -10.26
C GLY A 27 -1.33 -5.67 -8.93
N LEU A 28 -2.23 -6.07 -8.03
CA LEU A 28 -1.87 -6.50 -6.69
C LEU A 28 -2.57 -7.82 -6.34
N PHE A 29 -1.91 -8.66 -5.57
CA PHE A 29 -2.55 -9.80 -4.93
C PHE A 29 -2.88 -9.41 -3.49
N TYR A 30 -4.17 -9.26 -3.19
CA TYR A 30 -4.60 -8.81 -1.87
C TYR A 30 -4.34 -9.90 -0.81
N GLN A 31 -3.24 -9.78 -0.07
CA GLN A 31 -2.93 -10.57 1.12
C GLN A 31 -3.20 -9.75 2.40
N PRO A 32 -4.44 -9.78 2.92
CA PRO A 32 -4.89 -8.85 3.96
C PRO A 32 -4.11 -8.93 5.26
N ARG A 33 -3.50 -10.08 5.59
CA ARG A 33 -2.84 -10.27 6.89
C ARG A 33 -1.53 -9.51 7.01
N GLY A 34 -0.66 -9.56 6.01
CA GLY A 34 0.66 -8.93 6.09
C GLY A 34 0.59 -7.41 5.96
N ILE A 35 -0.19 -6.94 4.98
CA ILE A 35 -0.19 -5.53 4.61
C ILE A 35 -0.90 -4.62 5.62
N VAL A 36 -1.98 -5.09 6.25
CA VAL A 36 -2.70 -4.31 7.27
C VAL A 36 -1.83 -4.17 8.52
N GLU A 37 -1.17 -5.24 8.94
CA GLU A 37 -0.28 -5.18 10.09
C GLU A 37 0.91 -4.24 9.81
N GLN A 38 1.51 -4.31 8.63
CA GLN A 38 2.68 -3.49 8.29
C GLN A 38 2.35 -2.02 7.94
N CYS A 39 1.24 -1.74 7.24
CA CYS A 39 0.99 -0.41 6.68
C CYS A 39 -0.19 0.35 7.33
N CYS A 40 -1.05 -0.35 8.07
CA CYS A 40 -2.11 0.27 8.86
C CYS A 40 -1.69 0.42 10.32
N HIS A 41 -1.10 -0.61 10.95
CA HIS A 41 -0.59 -0.48 12.33
C HIS A 41 0.82 0.15 12.41
N PHE A 42 1.66 -0.05 11.39
CA PHE A 42 2.95 0.62 11.24
C PHE A 42 2.97 1.50 9.97
N TYR A 43 3.99 2.35 9.87
CA TYR A 43 4.21 3.17 8.67
C TYR A 43 4.85 2.30 7.57
N CYS A 44 4.33 2.43 6.35
CA CYS A 44 4.95 1.89 5.14
C CYS A 44 5.39 3.02 4.23
N ASP A 45 6.54 2.85 3.57
CA ASP A 45 6.95 3.71 2.48
C ASP A 45 6.56 3.13 1.10
N TYR A 46 7.02 3.78 0.03
CA TYR A 46 6.79 3.36 -1.34
C TYR A 46 7.34 1.95 -1.63
N TYR A 47 8.53 1.62 -1.13
CA TYR A 47 9.18 0.33 -1.39
C TYR A 47 8.49 -0.80 -0.63
N ASP A 48 7.99 -0.54 0.57
CA ASP A 48 7.15 -1.48 1.30
C ASP A 48 5.91 -1.88 0.49
N LEU A 49 5.24 -0.89 -0.13
CA LEU A 49 4.06 -1.11 -0.96
C LEU A 49 4.38 -1.88 -2.25
N GLU A 50 5.54 -1.63 -2.88
CA GLU A 50 5.94 -2.29 -4.12
C GLU A 50 6.10 -3.82 -3.96
N ASN A 51 6.44 -4.29 -2.75
CA ASN A 51 6.55 -5.73 -2.45
C ASN A 51 5.21 -6.49 -2.53
N TYR A 52 4.09 -5.78 -2.57
CA TYR A 52 2.75 -6.35 -2.67
C TYR A 52 2.19 -6.34 -4.11
N CYS A 53 2.96 -5.83 -5.06
CA CYS A 53 2.60 -5.88 -6.47
C CYS A 53 2.90 -7.25 -7.07
N ASN A 54 2.14 -7.65 -8.09
CA ASN A 54 2.48 -8.87 -8.82
C ASN A 54 3.77 -8.67 -9.63
N THR A 55 4.42 -9.79 -9.98
CA THR A 55 5.59 -9.83 -10.88
C THR A 55 5.22 -9.59 -12.33
#